data_AF-A0A2E2WC88-F1
#
_entry.id   AF-A0A2E2WC88-F1
#
_cell.length_a   1.000
_cell.length_b   1.000
_cell.length_c   1.000
_cell.angle_alpha   90.00
_cell.angle_beta   90.00
_cell.angle_gamma   90.00
#
_symmetry.space_group_name_H-M   'P 1'
#
loop_
_entity.id
_entity.type
_entity.pdbx_description
1 polymer ?
#
loop_
_entity_poly.entity_id
_entity_poly.type
_entity_poly.pdbx_seq_one_letter_code
_entity_poly.pdbx_strand_id
1 'polypeptide(L)'
;MNFFYKYTVEDFDNLHNQVYQNQSESSKRTFKSTLKRIEKVYGKPLNELELEFCKDPVRLHICFQGTNYKENTFFQTISCCIKILKMIDAPLGLINKYIKYHKTQADKVQTEKIKTFQNTDLKVEFTDLKQTLIDYIETENLYELNYKDFISLLILSLFILIIPSRSSNYMNMKIYTGSNLPDDDSHNYLINDKKKKEYSFVFNNSRKNTVLPKRILPITNNKLAKLIDIYLNDYYKDNKTRWFLKRNISPFGEYKNIEIQRAVIYSSENIFGFSVNINDIRKLYLKHIYKLDVNLLDHFELIYILGYKSLPAMLKKN
;
A
#
# COMPACT_ATOMS: atom_id res chain seq x y z
N MET A 1 16.30 -33.50 11.54
CA MET A 1 14.90 -33.20 11.95
C MET A 1 14.55 -33.66 13.35
N ASN A 2 14.79 -34.92 13.74
CA ASN A 2 14.36 -35.47 15.05
C ASN A 2 14.86 -34.68 16.27
N PHE A 3 16.05 -34.06 16.16
CA PHE A 3 16.58 -33.15 17.18
C PHE A 3 15.63 -31.97 17.52
N PHE A 4 14.91 -31.46 16.51
CA PHE A 4 14.01 -30.31 16.66
C PHE A 4 12.59 -30.69 17.11
N TYR A 5 12.26 -31.98 17.26
CA TYR A 5 10.92 -32.38 17.68
C TYR A 5 10.59 -32.00 19.11
N LYS A 6 11.61 -31.88 19.96
CA LYS A 6 11.45 -31.51 21.36
C LYS A 6 11.43 -30.00 21.59
N TYR A 7 11.59 -29.20 20.53
CA TYR A 7 11.71 -27.75 20.66
C TYR A 7 10.36 -27.12 20.99
N THR A 8 10.36 -26.31 22.03
CA THR A 8 9.23 -25.48 22.44
C THR A 8 9.15 -24.20 21.59
N VAL A 9 8.11 -23.39 21.82
CA VAL A 9 7.99 -22.06 21.22
C VAL A 9 9.21 -21.19 21.53
N GLU A 10 9.72 -21.23 22.76
CA GLU A 10 10.86 -20.42 23.19
C GLU A 10 12.15 -20.86 22.50
N ASP A 11 12.35 -22.18 22.34
CA ASP A 11 13.53 -22.72 21.65
C ASP A 11 13.58 -22.27 20.19
N PHE A 12 12.45 -22.34 19.47
CA PHE A 12 12.37 -21.86 18.09
C PHE A 12 12.47 -20.33 17.98
N ASP A 13 11.93 -19.57 18.92
CA ASP A 13 12.05 -18.11 18.95
C ASP A 13 13.50 -17.69 19.16
N ASN A 14 14.21 -18.33 20.09
CA ASN A 14 15.63 -18.11 20.33
C ASN A 14 16.47 -18.45 19.09
N LEU A 15 16.23 -19.61 18.47
CA LEU A 15 16.91 -20.00 17.24
C LEU A 15 16.63 -19.01 16.10
N HIS A 16 15.39 -18.56 15.94
CA HIS A 16 15.03 -17.56 14.93
C HIS A 16 15.75 -16.24 15.16
N ASN A 17 15.88 -15.80 16.41
CA ASN A 17 16.58 -14.55 16.73
C ASN A 17 18.09 -14.65 16.49
N GLN A 18 18.68 -15.84 16.68
CA GLN A 18 20.08 -16.11 16.37
C GLN A 18 20.36 -16.15 14.86
N VAL A 19 19.47 -16.78 14.08
CA VAL A 19 19.61 -16.93 12.62
C VAL A 19 19.26 -15.63 11.88
N TYR A 20 18.30 -14.86 12.39
CA TYR A 20 17.79 -13.64 11.76
C TYR A 20 18.04 -12.39 12.62
N GLN A 21 19.30 -12.15 13.00
CA GLN A 21 19.72 -11.08 13.92
C GLN A 21 19.23 -9.68 13.49
N ASN A 22 19.25 -9.41 12.18
CA ASN A 22 18.89 -8.11 11.60
C ASN A 22 17.37 -7.91 11.37
N GLN A 23 16.51 -8.86 11.76
CA GLN A 23 15.07 -8.66 11.66
C GLN A 23 14.54 -7.71 12.73
N SER A 24 13.52 -6.93 12.37
CA SER A 24 12.90 -6.00 13.30
C SER A 24 12.20 -6.70 14.48
N GLU A 25 12.13 -6.02 15.62
CA GLU A 25 11.43 -6.52 16.82
C GLU A 25 9.97 -6.90 16.57
N SER A 26 9.29 -6.22 15.65
CA SER A 26 7.93 -6.59 15.23
C SER A 26 7.89 -7.92 14.48
N SER A 27 8.90 -8.20 13.64
CA SER A 27 9.01 -9.46 12.90
C SER A 27 9.36 -10.64 13.82
N LYS A 28 10.21 -10.42 14.82
CA LYS A 28 10.52 -11.41 15.87
C LYS A 28 9.27 -11.73 16.70
N ARG A 29 8.57 -10.71 17.22
CA ARG A 29 7.28 -10.89 17.90
C ARG A 29 6.24 -11.62 17.07
N THR A 30 6.19 -11.32 15.78
CA THR A 30 5.30 -11.99 14.82
C THR A 30 5.61 -13.48 14.68
N PHE A 31 6.90 -13.83 14.62
CA PHE A 31 7.34 -15.22 14.54
C PHE A 31 6.89 -16.01 15.79
N LYS A 32 7.21 -15.52 16.99
CA LYS A 32 6.77 -16.10 18.26
C LYS A 32 5.25 -16.23 18.37
N SER A 33 4.51 -15.17 18.01
CA SER A 33 3.04 -15.19 18.01
C SER A 33 2.47 -16.24 17.06
N THR A 34 3.16 -16.49 15.94
CA THR A 34 2.76 -17.51 14.96
C THR A 34 3.00 -18.92 15.48
N LEU A 35 4.08 -19.18 16.22
CA LEU A 35 4.30 -20.46 16.89
C LEU A 35 3.20 -20.78 17.91
N LYS A 36 2.85 -19.81 18.77
CA LYS A 36 1.71 -19.96 19.70
C LYS A 36 0.37 -20.19 18.99
N ARG A 37 0.22 -19.64 17.78
CA ARG A 37 -0.97 -19.87 16.95
C ARG A 37 -1.02 -21.31 16.44
N ILE A 38 0.11 -21.88 16.05
CA ILE A 38 0.21 -23.28 15.63
C ILE A 38 -0.22 -24.19 16.78
N GLU A 39 0.25 -23.94 18.01
CA GLU A 39 -0.20 -24.70 19.19
C GLU A 39 -1.72 -24.65 19.36
N LYS A 40 -2.32 -23.45 19.23
CA LYS A 40 -3.79 -23.28 19.32
C LYS A 40 -4.55 -24.02 18.21
N VAL A 41 -4.04 -24.00 16.98
CA VAL A 41 -4.68 -24.65 15.84
C VAL A 41 -4.66 -26.17 15.97
N TYR A 42 -3.57 -26.73 16.52
CA TYR A 42 -3.43 -28.17 16.72
C TYR A 42 -3.89 -28.65 18.10
N GLY A 43 -4.20 -27.74 19.02
CA GLY A 43 -4.65 -28.06 20.38
C GLY A 43 -3.58 -28.72 21.26
N LYS A 44 -2.30 -28.60 20.91
CA LYS A 44 -1.18 -29.22 21.65
C LYS A 44 0.05 -28.30 21.70
N PRO A 45 0.89 -28.42 22.73
CA PRO A 45 2.19 -27.75 22.79
C PRO A 45 3.09 -28.08 21.59
N LEU A 46 3.93 -27.14 21.17
CA LEU A 46 4.71 -27.26 19.94
C LEU A 46 5.65 -28.48 19.92
N ASN A 47 6.22 -28.83 21.08
CA ASN A 47 7.12 -29.96 21.29
C ASN A 47 6.40 -31.33 21.25
N GLU A 48 5.07 -31.36 21.27
CA GLU A 48 4.27 -32.58 21.09
C GLU A 48 3.77 -32.75 19.65
N LEU A 49 3.97 -31.73 18.80
CA LEU A 49 3.52 -31.76 17.41
C LEU A 49 4.51 -32.44 16.47
N GLU A 50 5.75 -32.69 16.91
CA GLU A 50 6.82 -33.31 16.09
C GLU A 50 6.93 -32.68 14.69
N LEU A 51 6.77 -31.35 14.63
CA LEU A 51 6.76 -30.55 13.41
C LEU A 51 5.76 -31.03 12.35
N GLU A 52 4.65 -31.65 12.75
CA GLU A 52 3.59 -32.11 11.86
C GLU A 52 3.08 -30.98 10.94
N PHE A 53 2.98 -29.77 11.47
CA PHE A 53 2.61 -28.55 10.75
C PHE A 53 3.59 -28.14 9.63
N CYS A 54 4.78 -28.73 9.58
CA CYS A 54 5.81 -28.52 8.55
C CYS A 54 5.88 -29.67 7.53
N LYS A 55 5.10 -30.75 7.69
CA LYS A 55 5.14 -31.93 6.79
C LYS A 55 4.28 -31.73 5.53
N ASP A 56 3.14 -31.05 5.65
CA ASP A 56 2.24 -30.79 4.52
C ASP A 56 1.49 -29.45 4.65
N PRO A 57 1.67 -28.50 3.72
CA PRO A 57 0.97 -27.23 3.77
C PRO A 57 -0.55 -27.34 3.53
N VAL A 58 -1.02 -28.39 2.85
CA VAL A 58 -2.45 -28.65 2.62
C VAL A 58 -3.11 -29.06 3.94
N ARG A 59 -2.49 -29.99 4.66
CA ARG A 59 -2.99 -30.47 5.95
C ARG A 59 -3.01 -29.35 6.98
N LEU A 60 -1.96 -28.53 7.01
CA LEU A 60 -1.93 -27.31 7.82
C LEU A 60 -3.10 -26.36 7.47
N HIS A 61 -3.42 -26.18 6.19
CA HIS A 61 -4.54 -25.34 5.79
C HIS A 61 -5.89 -25.88 6.30
N ILE A 62 -6.12 -27.19 6.21
CA ILE A 62 -7.34 -27.84 6.71
C ILE A 62 -7.50 -27.57 8.21
N CYS A 63 -6.43 -27.69 9.01
CA CYS A 63 -6.48 -27.36 10.43
C CYS A 63 -6.84 -25.89 10.67
N PHE A 64 -6.38 -24.96 9.83
CA PHE A 64 -6.75 -23.55 9.92
C PHE A 64 -8.20 -23.26 9.54
N GLN A 65 -8.79 -24.00 8.59
CA GLN A 65 -10.19 -23.85 8.18
C GLN A 65 -11.17 -24.13 9.32
N GLY A 66 -10.80 -24.97 10.29
CA GLY A 66 -11.57 -25.23 11.50
C GLY A 66 -11.51 -24.12 12.56
N THR A 67 -10.93 -22.95 12.25
CA THR A 67 -10.72 -21.86 13.22
C THR A 67 -11.27 -20.52 12.71
N ASN A 68 -11.42 -19.55 13.61
CA ASN A 68 -11.84 -18.18 13.28
C ASN A 68 -10.71 -17.31 12.70
N TYR A 69 -9.56 -17.89 12.33
CA TYR A 69 -8.44 -17.12 11.80
C TYR A 69 -8.68 -16.71 10.34
N LYS A 70 -8.47 -15.42 10.06
CA LYS A 70 -8.51 -14.88 8.68
C LYS A 70 -7.45 -15.52 7.80
N GLU A 71 -7.71 -15.58 6.50
CA GLU A 71 -6.81 -16.19 5.50
C GLU A 71 -5.41 -15.53 5.45
N ASN A 72 -5.33 -14.21 5.64
CA ASN A 72 -4.03 -13.51 5.76
C ASN A 72 -3.19 -14.02 6.94
N THR A 73 -3.85 -14.42 8.03
CA THR A 73 -3.21 -15.01 9.21
C THR A 73 -2.62 -16.37 8.87
N PHE A 74 -3.30 -17.16 8.04
CA PHE A 74 -2.78 -18.44 7.52
C PHE A 74 -1.56 -18.23 6.62
N PHE A 75 -1.56 -17.26 5.70
CA PHE A 75 -0.38 -16.98 4.85
C PHE A 75 0.85 -16.57 5.64
N GLN A 76 0.65 -15.76 6.69
CA GLN A 76 1.71 -15.43 7.63
C GLN A 76 2.26 -16.67 8.34
N THR A 77 1.39 -17.62 8.69
CA THR A 77 1.79 -18.91 9.27
C THR A 77 2.60 -19.75 8.30
N ILE A 78 2.19 -19.85 7.03
CA ILE A 78 2.95 -20.57 6.00
C ILE A 78 4.34 -19.95 5.80
N SER A 79 4.43 -18.62 5.79
CA SER A 79 5.71 -17.90 5.70
C SER A 79 6.63 -18.24 6.89
N CYS A 80 6.08 -18.39 8.10
CA CYS A 80 6.85 -18.82 9.27
C CYS A 80 7.26 -20.30 9.18
N CYS A 81 6.41 -21.18 8.64
CA CYS A 81 6.76 -22.59 8.41
C CYS A 81 7.93 -22.71 7.42
N ILE A 82 7.97 -21.88 6.36
CA ILE A 82 9.11 -21.83 5.43
C ILE A 82 10.39 -21.41 6.17
N LYS A 83 10.31 -20.42 7.08
CA LYS A 83 11.47 -20.02 7.90
C LYS A 83 11.94 -21.17 8.80
N ILE A 84 11.01 -21.87 9.46
CA ILE A 84 11.32 -23.03 10.31
C ILE A 84 12.01 -24.11 9.49
N LEU A 85 11.43 -24.49 8.34
CA LEU A 85 12.01 -25.48 7.43
C LEU A 85 13.43 -25.10 6.99
N LYS A 86 13.71 -23.82 6.75
CA LYS A 86 15.07 -23.34 6.44
C LYS A 86 16.02 -23.41 7.64
N MET A 87 15.55 -23.05 8.84
CA MET A 87 16.39 -23.07 10.05
C MET A 87 16.79 -24.49 10.45
N ILE A 88 15.91 -25.47 10.25
CA ILE A 88 16.17 -26.88 10.57
C ILE A 88 16.85 -27.66 9.43
N ASP A 89 17.25 -26.96 8.37
CA ASP A 89 17.84 -27.52 7.15
C ASP A 89 17.01 -28.67 6.55
N ALA A 90 15.71 -28.44 6.37
CA ALA A 90 14.80 -29.42 5.79
C ALA A 90 15.12 -29.68 4.30
N PRO A 91 14.80 -30.87 3.77
CA PRO A 91 14.98 -31.18 2.36
C PRO A 91 14.36 -30.12 1.44
N LEU A 92 15.12 -29.71 0.42
CA LEU A 92 14.71 -28.66 -0.53
C LEU A 92 13.35 -28.96 -1.17
N GLY A 93 13.03 -30.23 -1.42
CA GLY A 93 11.71 -30.64 -1.93
C GLY A 93 10.55 -30.22 -1.02
N LEU A 94 10.72 -30.32 0.30
CA LEU A 94 9.72 -29.93 1.28
C LEU A 94 9.60 -28.40 1.39
N ILE A 95 10.72 -27.69 1.40
CA ILE A 95 10.75 -26.22 1.36
C ILE A 95 10.02 -25.72 0.10
N ASN A 96 10.33 -26.30 -1.06
CA ASN A 96 9.72 -25.95 -2.34
C ASN A 96 8.23 -26.29 -2.38
N LYS A 97 7.78 -27.36 -1.72
CA LYS A 97 6.36 -27.69 -1.56
C LYS A 97 5.60 -26.56 -0.84
N TYR A 98 6.14 -26.06 0.28
CA TYR A 98 5.55 -24.92 1.00
C TYR A 98 5.59 -23.62 0.19
N ILE A 99 6.70 -23.33 -0.49
CA ILE A 99 6.81 -22.14 -1.35
C ILE A 99 5.82 -22.20 -2.51
N LYS A 100 5.70 -23.34 -3.19
CA LYS A 100 4.76 -23.55 -4.30
C LYS A 100 3.33 -23.41 -3.82
N TYR A 101 2.99 -23.98 -2.66
CA TYR A 101 1.67 -23.85 -2.06
C TYR A 101 1.35 -22.38 -1.70
N HIS A 102 2.27 -21.70 -1.04
CA HIS A 102 2.13 -20.29 -0.69
C HIS A 102 1.92 -19.42 -1.93
N LYS A 103 2.72 -19.63 -2.99
CA LYS A 103 2.55 -18.95 -4.28
C LYS A 103 1.19 -19.26 -4.91
N THR A 104 0.81 -20.53 -4.97
CA THR A 104 -0.47 -20.95 -5.57
C THR A 104 -1.67 -20.35 -4.84
N GLN A 105 -1.66 -20.29 -3.52
CA GLN A 105 -2.76 -19.70 -2.74
C GLN A 105 -2.73 -18.17 -2.79
N ALA A 106 -1.55 -17.54 -2.77
CA ALA A 106 -1.43 -16.11 -3.02
C ALA A 106 -1.95 -15.73 -4.42
N ASP A 107 -1.63 -16.56 -5.42
CA ASP A 107 -2.13 -16.43 -6.79
C ASP A 107 -3.64 -16.69 -6.85
N LYS A 108 -4.20 -17.64 -6.08
CA LYS A 108 -5.66 -17.87 -5.99
C LYS A 108 -6.40 -16.73 -5.32
N VAL A 109 -5.92 -16.19 -4.20
CA VAL A 109 -6.49 -14.99 -3.56
C VAL A 109 -6.36 -13.77 -4.47
N GLN A 110 -5.27 -13.69 -5.23
CA GLN A 110 -5.11 -12.68 -6.26
C GLN A 110 -6.07 -12.92 -7.43
N THR A 111 -6.33 -14.18 -7.81
CA THR A 111 -7.26 -14.59 -8.88
C THR A 111 -8.72 -14.41 -8.47
N GLU A 112 -9.08 -14.66 -7.22
CA GLU A 112 -10.39 -14.38 -6.65
C GLU A 112 -10.60 -12.88 -6.54
N LYS A 113 -9.59 -12.11 -6.06
CA LYS A 113 -9.61 -10.66 -6.19
C LYS A 113 -9.71 -10.19 -7.64
N ILE A 114 -9.16 -10.94 -8.60
CA ILE A 114 -9.29 -10.68 -10.05
C ILE A 114 -10.71 -11.03 -10.57
N LYS A 115 -11.37 -12.06 -10.03
CA LYS A 115 -12.77 -12.37 -10.34
C LYS A 115 -13.72 -11.35 -9.71
N THR A 116 -13.44 -10.91 -8.49
CA THR A 116 -14.08 -9.72 -7.89
C THR A 116 -13.74 -8.43 -8.65
N PHE A 117 -12.64 -8.39 -9.42
CA PHE A 117 -12.18 -7.25 -10.24
C PHE A 117 -12.77 -7.25 -11.66
N GLN A 118 -13.12 -8.41 -12.23
CA GLN A 118 -13.97 -8.47 -13.43
C GLN A 118 -15.43 -8.16 -13.07
N ASN A 119 -15.81 -8.36 -11.81
CA ASN A 119 -17.12 -8.05 -11.25
C ASN A 119 -17.16 -6.74 -10.43
N THR A 120 -16.17 -5.84 -10.53
CA THR A 120 -16.35 -4.48 -9.99
C THR A 120 -17.34 -3.73 -10.87
N ASP A 121 -18.51 -3.39 -10.33
CA ASP A 121 -19.66 -2.73 -10.98
C ASP A 121 -19.37 -1.35 -11.62
N LEU A 122 -18.15 -0.82 -11.48
CA LEU A 122 -17.74 0.46 -12.06
C LEU A 122 -17.50 0.31 -13.57
N LYS A 123 -18.56 0.47 -14.36
CA LYS A 123 -18.54 0.55 -15.83
C LYS A 123 -17.92 1.85 -16.38
N VAL A 124 -17.35 2.69 -15.53
CA VAL A 124 -16.85 4.03 -15.87
C VAL A 124 -15.37 3.98 -16.24
N GLU A 125 -14.95 4.73 -17.26
CA GLU A 125 -13.55 4.82 -17.68
C GLU A 125 -12.80 5.91 -16.90
N PHE A 126 -11.48 5.74 -16.73
CA PHE A 126 -10.66 6.72 -16.01
C PHE A 126 -10.69 8.11 -16.67
N THR A 127 -10.74 8.14 -18.00
CA THR A 127 -10.83 9.38 -18.78
C THR A 127 -12.10 10.14 -18.47
N ASP A 128 -13.20 9.44 -18.24
CA ASP A 128 -14.50 10.05 -17.95
C ASP A 128 -14.44 10.71 -16.56
N LEU A 129 -13.94 9.99 -15.55
CA LEU A 129 -13.71 10.56 -14.20
C LEU A 129 -12.80 11.79 -14.25
N LYS A 130 -11.74 11.73 -15.05
CA LYS A 130 -10.80 12.84 -15.21
C LYS A 130 -11.47 14.04 -15.86
N GLN A 131 -12.26 13.84 -16.91
CA GLN A 131 -12.97 14.92 -17.59
C GLN A 131 -14.04 15.54 -16.70
N THR A 132 -14.89 14.72 -16.06
CA THR A 132 -15.91 15.21 -15.13
C THR A 132 -15.30 16.02 -13.98
N LEU A 133 -14.15 15.60 -13.44
CA LEU A 133 -13.46 16.38 -12.41
C LEU A 133 -12.92 17.71 -12.96
N ILE A 134 -12.37 17.73 -14.17
CA ILE A 134 -11.88 18.95 -14.80
C ILE A 134 -13.04 19.92 -15.01
N ASP A 135 -14.15 19.45 -15.57
CA ASP A 135 -15.35 20.24 -15.81
C ASP A 135 -15.87 20.82 -14.50
N TYR A 136 -15.95 20.00 -13.45
CA TYR A 136 -16.34 20.45 -12.10
C TYR A 136 -15.43 21.57 -11.57
N ILE A 137 -14.10 21.43 -11.69
CA ILE A 137 -13.14 22.46 -11.25
C ILE A 137 -13.27 23.76 -12.05
N GLU A 138 -13.74 23.68 -13.29
CA GLU A 138 -13.95 24.85 -14.16
C GLU A 138 -15.24 25.59 -13.86
N THR A 139 -16.30 24.86 -13.52
CA THR A 139 -17.63 25.45 -13.27
C THR A 139 -17.84 25.88 -11.83
N GLU A 140 -17.20 25.20 -10.87
CA GLU A 140 -17.38 25.46 -9.44
C GLU A 140 -16.65 26.72 -8.98
N ASN A 141 -17.29 27.51 -8.10
CA ASN A 141 -16.63 28.66 -7.48
C ASN A 141 -15.74 28.20 -6.31
N LEU A 142 -14.49 27.85 -6.63
CA LEU A 142 -13.54 27.27 -5.68
C LEU A 142 -13.28 28.12 -4.42
N TYR A 143 -13.47 29.44 -4.48
CA TYR A 143 -13.24 30.35 -3.35
C TYR A 143 -14.41 30.40 -2.36
N GLU A 144 -15.59 29.94 -2.77
CA GLU A 144 -16.78 29.88 -1.91
C GLU A 144 -16.91 28.53 -1.19
N LEU A 145 -16.10 27.53 -1.58
CA LEU A 145 -16.08 26.23 -0.91
C LEU A 145 -15.64 26.38 0.55
N ASN A 146 -16.33 25.70 1.46
CA ASN A 146 -15.83 25.57 2.81
C ASN A 146 -14.56 24.68 2.82
N TYR A 147 -13.77 24.78 3.90
CA TYR A 147 -12.50 24.05 4.01
C TYR A 147 -12.64 22.53 3.79
N LYS A 148 -13.72 21.90 4.28
CA LYS A 148 -13.91 20.45 4.17
C LYS A 148 -14.12 20.05 2.71
N ASP A 149 -14.96 20.79 2.00
CA ASP A 149 -15.31 20.50 0.60
C ASP A 149 -14.12 20.77 -0.30
N PHE A 150 -13.46 21.92 -0.11
CA PHE A 150 -12.25 22.26 -0.84
C PHE A 150 -11.13 21.23 -0.63
N ILE A 151 -10.85 20.82 0.61
CA ILE A 151 -9.81 19.81 0.86
C ILE A 151 -10.18 18.46 0.28
N SER A 152 -11.45 18.09 0.32
CA SER A 152 -11.88 16.81 -0.27
C SER A 152 -11.72 16.81 -1.78
N LEU A 153 -12.06 17.93 -2.44
CA LEU A 153 -11.80 18.16 -3.86
C LEU A 153 -10.32 18.12 -4.21
N LEU A 154 -9.47 18.82 -3.44
CA LEU A 154 -8.02 18.81 -3.64
C LEU A 154 -7.47 17.38 -3.51
N ILE A 155 -7.87 16.66 -2.46
CA ILE A 155 -7.42 15.29 -2.23
C ILE A 155 -7.85 14.38 -3.38
N LEU A 156 -9.10 14.43 -3.83
CA LEU A 156 -9.54 13.67 -5.01
C LEU A 156 -8.70 14.00 -6.25
N SER A 157 -8.43 15.28 -6.47
CA SER A 157 -7.63 15.78 -7.60
C SER A 157 -6.20 15.25 -7.60
N LEU A 158 -5.60 15.00 -6.43
CA LEU A 158 -4.28 14.35 -6.31
C LEU A 158 -4.26 12.89 -6.77
N PHE A 159 -5.42 12.24 -6.91
CA PHE A 159 -5.52 10.86 -7.42
C PHE A 159 -6.04 10.80 -8.87
N ILE A 160 -6.63 11.86 -9.40
CA ILE A 160 -7.21 11.86 -10.75
C ILE A 160 -6.38 12.68 -11.75
N LEU A 161 -5.80 13.81 -11.32
CA LEU A 161 -5.10 14.73 -12.22
C LEU A 161 -3.60 14.45 -12.35
N ILE A 162 -3.05 13.57 -11.52
CA ILE A 162 -1.68 13.06 -11.58
C ILE A 162 -1.71 11.53 -11.41
N ILE A 163 -0.55 10.87 -11.60
CA ILE A 163 -0.44 9.42 -11.40
C ILE A 163 -0.90 9.06 -9.98
N PRO A 164 -1.96 8.24 -9.81
CA PRO A 164 -2.56 7.99 -8.51
C PRO A 164 -1.62 7.18 -7.62
N SER A 165 -0.83 7.87 -6.82
CA SER A 165 0.14 7.26 -5.92
C SER A 165 -0.55 6.62 -4.69
N ARG A 166 0.21 5.98 -3.80
CA ARG A 166 -0.35 5.48 -2.54
C ARG A 166 -0.73 6.66 -1.65
N SER A 167 -1.84 6.57 -0.92
CA SER A 167 -2.24 7.60 0.06
C SER A 167 -1.15 7.89 1.10
N SER A 168 -0.34 6.89 1.44
CA SER A 168 0.80 7.03 2.36
C SER A 168 1.91 7.95 1.84
N ASN A 169 1.96 8.23 0.54
CA ASN A 169 2.96 9.14 -0.04
C ASN A 169 2.62 10.60 0.25
N TYR A 170 1.34 10.91 0.48
CA TYR A 170 0.90 12.24 0.90
C TYR A 170 0.88 12.40 2.42
N MET A 171 1.10 11.31 3.17
CA MET A 171 1.42 11.39 4.59
C MET A 171 2.87 11.79 4.79
N ASN A 172 3.18 12.42 5.92
CA ASN A 172 4.52 12.89 6.28
C ASN A 172 5.13 13.79 5.19
N MET A 173 4.29 14.57 4.51
CA MET A 173 4.67 15.43 3.40
C MET A 173 4.81 16.88 3.86
N LYS A 174 5.98 17.49 3.62
CA LYS A 174 6.26 18.89 3.96
C LYS A 174 6.26 19.79 2.73
N ILE A 175 5.84 21.04 2.91
CA ILE A 175 5.97 22.08 1.89
C ILE A 175 7.39 22.63 1.93
N TYR A 176 8.06 22.61 0.78
CA TYR A 176 9.40 23.13 0.59
C TYR A 176 9.39 24.22 -0.48
N THR A 177 9.91 25.42 -0.17
CA THR A 177 9.83 26.60 -1.05
C THR A 177 11.13 26.89 -1.81
N GLY A 178 12.14 26.03 -1.68
CA GLY A 178 13.38 26.15 -2.44
C GLY A 178 13.27 25.48 -3.81
N SER A 179 14.09 25.93 -4.76
CA SER A 179 14.14 25.38 -6.12
C SER A 179 14.96 24.08 -6.22
N ASN A 180 15.75 23.75 -5.19
CA ASN A 180 16.58 22.55 -5.14
C ASN A 180 15.84 21.40 -4.42
N LEU A 181 16.26 20.16 -4.66
CA LEU A 181 15.75 19.02 -3.90
C LEU A 181 16.21 19.11 -2.44
N PRO A 182 15.33 18.87 -1.45
CA PRO A 182 15.76 18.75 -0.06
C PRO A 182 16.72 17.58 0.12
N ASP A 183 17.79 17.81 0.89
CA ASP A 183 18.76 16.77 1.30
C ASP A 183 18.18 15.84 2.38
N ASP A 184 17.16 16.29 3.11
CA ASP A 184 16.42 15.48 4.07
C ASP A 184 15.51 14.49 3.34
N ASP A 185 15.74 13.20 3.56
CA ASP A 185 14.93 12.11 2.99
C ASP A 185 13.97 11.47 4.02
N SER A 186 13.85 12.05 5.21
CA SER A 186 12.94 11.56 6.26
C SER A 186 11.47 11.92 6.03
N HIS A 187 11.19 12.88 5.15
CA HIS A 187 9.85 13.34 4.79
C HIS A 187 9.60 13.22 3.29
N ASN A 188 8.33 13.17 2.87
CA ASN A 188 7.97 13.49 1.49
C ASN A 188 7.90 15.02 1.33
N TYR A 189 7.93 15.54 0.11
CA TYR A 189 7.82 16.98 -0.11
C TYR A 189 6.84 17.35 -1.22
N LEU A 190 6.15 18.47 -1.02
CA LEU A 190 5.64 19.30 -2.09
C LEU A 190 6.64 20.44 -2.28
N ILE A 191 7.38 20.41 -3.39
CA ILE A 191 8.21 21.53 -3.81
C ILE A 191 7.30 22.58 -4.43
N ASN A 192 7.37 23.80 -3.90
CA ASN A 192 6.78 25.02 -4.45
C ASN A 192 7.94 25.90 -4.93
N ASP A 193 8.33 25.75 -6.21
CA ASP A 193 9.35 26.60 -6.80
C ASP A 193 8.72 27.95 -7.19
N LYS A 194 8.75 28.88 -6.24
CA LYS A 194 8.19 30.23 -6.43
C LYS A 194 8.79 30.98 -7.62
N LYS A 195 10.03 30.67 -8.02
CA LYS A 195 10.68 31.34 -9.16
C LYS A 195 10.08 30.88 -10.48
N LYS A 196 9.82 29.58 -10.60
CA LYS A 196 9.26 28.96 -11.81
C LYS A 196 7.73 28.90 -11.80
N LYS A 197 7.09 29.14 -10.65
CA LYS A 197 5.66 28.90 -10.40
C LYS A 197 5.28 27.45 -10.71
N GLU A 198 6.17 26.54 -10.34
CA GLU A 198 6.02 25.11 -10.60
C GLU A 198 5.92 24.33 -9.29
N TYR A 199 5.16 23.25 -9.35
CA TYR A 199 5.00 22.31 -8.25
C TYR A 199 5.56 20.95 -8.61
N SER A 200 6.18 20.28 -7.65
CA SER A 200 6.63 18.89 -7.81
C SER A 200 6.45 18.11 -6.51
N PHE A 201 5.91 16.90 -6.60
CA PHE A 201 5.91 15.97 -5.49
C PHE A 201 7.20 15.18 -5.45
N VAL A 202 7.84 15.15 -4.28
CA VAL A 202 9.00 14.30 -4.01
C VAL A 202 8.58 13.22 -3.03
N PHE A 203 8.55 11.98 -3.50
CA PHE A 203 8.25 10.82 -2.68
C PHE A 203 9.56 10.14 -2.28
N ASN A 204 9.92 10.31 -1.01
CA ASN A 204 11.07 9.69 -0.40
C ASN A 204 10.67 8.32 0.18
N ASN A 205 11.38 7.28 -0.24
CA ASN A 205 11.07 5.91 0.16
C ASN A 205 11.79 5.53 1.46
N SER A 206 11.37 6.09 2.60
CA SER A 206 11.96 5.75 3.91
C SER A 206 11.55 4.37 4.46
N ARG A 207 10.75 3.56 3.72
CA ARG A 207 10.31 2.23 4.18
C ARG A 207 11.31 1.12 3.81
N LYS A 208 12.18 0.80 4.78
CA LYS A 208 12.88 -0.48 5.07
C LYS A 208 13.18 -1.41 3.88
N ASN A 209 14.48 -1.57 3.60
CA ASN A 209 15.12 -2.67 2.87
C ASN A 209 14.84 -2.80 1.37
N THR A 210 14.32 -1.77 0.72
CA THR A 210 14.23 -1.74 -0.74
C THR A 210 14.84 -0.45 -1.27
N VAL A 211 15.95 -0.58 -2.00
CA VAL A 211 16.64 0.50 -2.74
C VAL A 211 15.72 0.95 -3.86
N LEU A 212 14.75 1.81 -3.55
CA LEU A 212 13.85 2.36 -4.54
C LEU A 212 14.15 3.85 -4.64
N PRO A 213 14.47 4.35 -5.85
CA PRO A 213 14.93 5.71 -6.02
C PRO A 213 13.88 6.71 -5.52
N LYS A 214 14.36 7.82 -4.97
CA LYS A 214 13.60 9.05 -4.74
C LYS A 214 12.84 9.38 -6.03
N ARG A 215 11.53 9.62 -5.93
CA ARG A 215 10.69 9.91 -7.10
C ARG A 215 10.23 11.35 -7.09
N ILE A 216 10.39 12.00 -8.23
CA ILE A 216 9.96 13.37 -8.46
C ILE A 216 8.83 13.30 -9.47
N LEU A 217 7.65 13.77 -9.10
CA LEU A 217 6.48 13.88 -9.97
C LEU A 217 6.16 15.35 -10.18
N PRO A 218 6.56 15.94 -11.32
CA PRO A 218 6.18 17.31 -11.64
C PRO A 218 4.67 17.41 -11.84
N ILE A 219 4.08 18.51 -11.37
CA ILE A 219 2.66 18.80 -11.56
C ILE A 219 2.50 19.57 -12.87
N THR A 220 2.17 18.85 -13.94
CA THR A 220 1.94 19.43 -15.27
C THR A 220 0.49 19.84 -15.51
N ASN A 221 -0.44 19.42 -14.64
CA ASN A 221 -1.85 19.76 -14.76
C ASN A 221 -2.14 21.12 -14.11
N ASN A 222 -2.50 22.12 -14.93
CA ASN A 222 -2.78 23.49 -14.48
C ASN A 222 -3.97 23.59 -13.52
N LYS A 223 -4.97 22.69 -13.62
CA LYS A 223 -6.11 22.68 -12.70
C LYS A 223 -5.68 22.21 -11.30
N LEU A 224 -4.82 21.20 -11.23
CA LEU A 224 -4.24 20.77 -9.97
C LEU A 224 -3.33 21.86 -9.37
N ALA A 225 -2.50 22.51 -10.21
CA ALA A 225 -1.67 23.64 -9.76
C ALA A 225 -2.53 24.76 -9.16
N LYS A 226 -3.64 25.15 -9.82
CA LYS A 226 -4.61 26.13 -9.31
C LYS A 226 -5.18 25.73 -7.93
N LEU A 227 -5.57 24.47 -7.75
CA LEU A 227 -6.06 23.99 -6.46
C LEU A 227 -4.98 24.04 -5.37
N ILE A 228 -3.73 23.74 -5.72
CA ILE A 228 -2.61 23.84 -4.78
C ILE A 228 -2.34 25.32 -4.43
N ASP A 229 -2.40 26.24 -5.39
CA ASP A 229 -2.26 27.68 -5.14
C ASP A 229 -3.33 28.17 -4.14
N ILE A 230 -4.60 27.87 -4.40
CA ILE A 230 -5.70 28.24 -3.50
C ILE A 230 -5.49 27.62 -2.11
N TYR A 231 -5.10 26.34 -2.05
CA TYR A 231 -4.79 25.69 -0.78
C TYR A 231 -3.71 26.42 0.01
N LEU A 232 -2.60 26.75 -0.65
CA LEU A 232 -1.43 27.35 -0.02
C LEU A 232 -1.67 28.82 0.39
N ASN A 233 -2.50 29.54 -0.34
CA ASN A 233 -2.79 30.95 -0.09
C ASN A 233 -3.93 31.15 0.93
N ASP A 234 -5.01 30.37 0.82
CA ASP A 234 -6.26 30.68 1.50
C ASP A 234 -6.55 29.76 2.70
N TYR A 235 -6.10 28.50 2.63
CA TYR A 235 -6.40 27.49 3.67
C TYR A 235 -5.18 27.07 4.49
N TYR A 236 -3.98 27.19 3.93
CA TYR A 236 -2.75 26.87 4.62
C TYR A 236 -2.32 28.03 5.52
N LYS A 237 -1.97 27.70 6.76
CA LYS A 237 -1.38 28.64 7.74
C LYS A 237 -0.07 28.04 8.21
N ASP A 238 1.05 28.74 7.99
CA ASP A 238 2.35 28.27 8.44
C ASP A 238 2.41 28.28 9.97
N ASN A 239 2.67 27.12 10.55
CA ASN A 239 2.80 26.92 12.00
C ASN A 239 4.14 26.26 12.36
N LYS A 240 5.18 26.50 11.54
CA LYS A 240 6.54 25.94 11.66
C LYS A 240 6.67 24.44 11.31
N THR A 241 5.59 23.66 11.35
CA THR A 241 5.65 22.22 11.00
C THR A 241 5.64 21.95 9.50
N ARG A 242 5.07 22.89 8.72
CA ARG A 242 5.01 22.88 7.25
C ARG A 242 4.39 21.64 6.60
N TRP A 243 3.48 20.96 7.29
CA TRP A 243 2.76 19.82 6.71
C TRP A 243 1.85 20.22 5.55
N PHE A 244 1.99 19.52 4.42
CA PHE A 244 1.01 19.49 3.34
C PHE A 244 -0.20 18.65 3.76
N LEU A 245 -1.41 19.08 3.39
CA LEU A 245 -2.67 18.47 3.86
C LEU A 245 -2.72 18.33 5.38
N LYS A 246 -2.61 19.48 6.08
CA LYS A 246 -2.79 19.57 7.53
C LYS A 246 -4.27 19.52 7.91
N ARG A 247 -4.59 18.91 9.06
CA ARG A 247 -5.89 19.03 9.73
C ARG A 247 -6.09 20.45 10.25
N ASN A 248 -7.30 20.98 10.09
CA ASN A 248 -7.70 22.29 10.62
C ASN A 248 -8.39 22.21 12.00
N ILE A 249 -8.33 21.05 12.66
CA ILE A 249 -8.98 20.80 13.97
C ILE A 249 -7.96 20.16 14.92
N SER A 250 -8.03 20.52 16.20
CA SER A 250 -7.15 19.99 17.26
C SER A 250 -7.32 18.47 17.46
N PRO A 251 -6.24 17.70 17.67
CA PRO A 251 -4.85 18.14 17.60
C PRO A 251 -4.45 18.42 16.15
N PHE A 252 -3.86 19.60 15.92
CA PHE A 252 -3.27 19.95 14.64
C PHE A 252 -2.23 18.90 14.26
N GLY A 253 -2.30 18.40 13.04
CA GLY A 253 -1.44 17.32 12.57
C GLY A 253 -1.76 16.94 11.14
N GLU A 254 -1.02 15.98 10.60
CA GLU A 254 -1.20 15.49 9.24
C GLU A 254 -2.53 14.74 9.08
N TYR A 255 -3.08 14.78 7.86
CA TYR A 255 -4.13 13.85 7.47
C TYR A 255 -3.61 12.40 7.55
N LYS A 256 -4.39 11.55 8.22
CA LYS A 256 -4.16 10.10 8.28
C LYS A 256 -4.74 9.45 7.03
N ASN A 257 -4.21 8.28 6.67
CA ASN A 257 -4.73 7.46 5.55
C ASN A 257 -6.26 7.31 5.53
N ILE A 258 -6.89 7.11 6.70
CA ILE A 258 -8.36 6.95 6.78
C ILE A 258 -9.10 8.23 6.39
N GLU A 259 -8.53 9.40 6.67
CA GLU A 259 -9.12 10.70 6.35
C GLU A 259 -8.94 11.02 4.86
N ILE A 260 -7.78 10.69 4.29
CA ILE A 260 -7.55 10.78 2.85
C ILE A 260 -8.55 9.89 2.11
N GLN A 261 -8.74 8.65 2.54
CA GLN A 261 -9.75 7.75 1.94
C GLN A 261 -11.17 8.31 2.03
N ARG A 262 -11.56 8.83 3.21
CA ARG A 262 -12.88 9.44 3.41
C ARG A 262 -13.08 10.67 2.53
N ALA A 263 -12.07 11.51 2.38
CA ALA A 263 -12.10 12.69 1.52
C ALA A 263 -12.30 12.30 0.03
N VAL A 264 -11.61 11.26 -0.44
CA VAL A 264 -11.80 10.73 -1.81
C VAL A 264 -13.23 10.23 -2.00
N ILE A 265 -13.73 9.38 -1.10
CA ILE A 265 -15.09 8.84 -1.15
C ILE A 265 -16.13 9.97 -1.17
N TYR A 266 -16.02 10.91 -0.22
CA TYR A 266 -16.93 12.04 -0.09
C TYR A 266 -16.95 12.92 -1.35
N SER A 267 -15.78 13.33 -1.84
CA SER A 267 -15.71 14.20 -3.02
C SER A 267 -16.16 13.47 -4.28
N SER A 268 -15.88 12.17 -4.41
CA SER A 268 -16.32 11.39 -5.56
C SER A 268 -17.84 11.23 -5.63
N GLU A 269 -18.48 11.01 -4.49
CA GLU A 269 -19.94 10.89 -4.42
C GLU A 269 -20.62 12.20 -4.83
N ASN A 270 -20.08 13.34 -4.39
CA ASN A 270 -20.60 14.66 -4.75
C ASN A 270 -20.39 15.02 -6.23
N ILE A 271 -19.23 14.67 -6.81
CA ILE A 271 -18.86 15.11 -8.16
C ILE A 271 -19.32 14.12 -9.24
N PHE A 272 -19.21 12.82 -8.99
CA PHE A 272 -19.54 11.78 -9.97
C PHE A 272 -20.93 11.17 -9.75
N GLY A 273 -21.59 11.46 -8.62
CA GLY A 273 -22.85 10.84 -8.23
C GLY A 273 -22.69 9.41 -7.67
N PHE A 274 -21.45 8.93 -7.50
CA PHE A 274 -21.16 7.63 -6.88
C PHE A 274 -19.79 7.67 -6.19
N SER A 275 -19.64 6.86 -5.16
CA SER A 275 -18.37 6.79 -4.42
C SER A 275 -17.34 5.92 -5.13
N VAL A 276 -16.10 6.42 -5.21
CA VAL A 276 -14.91 5.64 -5.55
C VAL A 276 -13.90 5.72 -4.41
N ASN A 277 -13.12 4.65 -4.21
CA ASN A 277 -11.97 4.70 -3.31
C ASN A 277 -10.65 4.80 -4.08
N ILE A 278 -9.56 5.07 -3.37
CA ILE A 278 -8.22 5.26 -3.96
C ILE A 278 -7.75 4.02 -4.73
N ASN A 279 -8.11 2.82 -4.29
CA ASN A 279 -7.74 1.61 -5.02
C ASN A 279 -8.52 1.51 -6.32
N ASP A 280 -9.79 1.93 -6.37
CA ASP A 280 -10.58 1.92 -7.61
C ASP A 280 -10.02 2.90 -8.63
N ILE A 281 -9.66 4.11 -8.20
CA ILE A 281 -8.99 5.10 -9.07
C ILE A 281 -7.67 4.54 -9.63
N ARG A 282 -6.85 3.91 -8.78
CA ARG A 282 -5.59 3.26 -9.22
C ARG A 282 -5.81 2.13 -10.22
N LYS A 283 -6.87 1.34 -10.03
CA LYS A 283 -7.25 0.26 -10.96
C LYS A 283 -7.70 0.83 -12.30
N LEU A 284 -8.55 1.84 -12.30
CA LEU A 284 -9.06 2.49 -13.51
C LEU A 284 -7.92 3.15 -14.29
N TYR A 285 -7.01 3.83 -13.61
CA TYR A 285 -5.83 4.41 -14.23
C TYR A 285 -4.92 3.34 -14.87
N LEU A 286 -4.69 2.23 -14.17
CA LEU A 286 -3.93 1.11 -14.73
C LEU A 286 -4.61 0.56 -16.00
N LYS A 287 -5.93 0.36 -15.98
CA LYS A 287 -6.71 -0.07 -17.16
C LYS A 287 -6.54 0.92 -18.33
N HIS A 288 -6.56 2.22 -18.04
CA HIS A 288 -6.39 3.26 -19.04
C HIS A 288 -4.99 3.25 -19.66
N ILE A 289 -3.93 3.21 -18.84
CA ILE A 289 -2.55 3.21 -19.33
C ILE A 289 -2.27 2.01 -20.22
N TYR A 290 -2.76 0.82 -19.89
CA TYR A 290 -2.55 -0.37 -20.72
C TYR A 290 -3.35 -0.40 -22.02
N LYS A 291 -4.34 0.49 -22.20
CA LYS A 291 -4.98 0.71 -23.51
C LYS A 291 -4.14 1.60 -24.40
N LEU A 292 -3.28 2.43 -23.81
CA LEU A 292 -2.27 3.18 -24.53
C LEU A 292 -1.13 2.18 -24.76
N ASP A 293 -0.63 2.06 -25.98
CA ASP A 293 0.37 1.05 -26.34
C ASP A 293 1.76 1.45 -25.80
N VAL A 294 1.89 1.54 -24.46
CA VAL A 294 3.08 2.07 -23.78
C VAL A 294 4.14 0.98 -23.63
N ASN A 295 5.41 1.36 -23.64
CA ASN A 295 6.54 0.45 -23.51
C ASN A 295 6.50 -0.35 -22.19
N LEU A 296 6.94 -1.60 -22.21
CA LEU A 296 7.00 -2.51 -21.06
C LEU A 296 7.78 -1.94 -19.87
N LEU A 297 8.83 -1.14 -20.11
CA LEU A 297 9.61 -0.49 -19.05
C LEU A 297 8.81 0.59 -18.31
N ASP A 298 8.06 1.41 -19.04
CA ASP A 298 7.18 2.44 -18.45
C ASP A 298 6.08 1.80 -17.60
N HIS A 299 5.59 0.64 -18.04
CA HIS A 299 4.63 -0.18 -17.28
C HIS A 299 5.17 -0.63 -15.92
N PHE A 300 6.46 -1.00 -15.80
CA PHE A 300 7.06 -1.38 -14.52
C PHE A 300 7.18 -0.18 -13.56
N GLU A 301 7.57 0.98 -14.07
CA GLU A 301 7.65 2.20 -13.26
C GLU A 301 6.28 2.66 -12.78
N LEU A 302 5.27 2.57 -13.64
CA LEU A 302 3.87 2.86 -13.35
C LEU A 302 3.29 1.91 -12.31
N ILE A 303 3.51 0.60 -12.43
CA ILE A 303 3.08 -0.40 -11.42
C ILE A 303 3.66 -0.09 -10.04
N TYR A 304 4.90 0.41 -10.01
CA TYR A 304 5.55 0.79 -8.78
C TYR A 304 4.97 2.07 -8.15
N ILE A 305 4.74 3.14 -8.92
CA ILE A 305 4.02 4.36 -8.44
C ILE A 305 2.62 3.97 -7.97
N LEU A 306 2.04 3.07 -8.77
CA LEU A 306 0.92 2.19 -8.53
C LEU A 306 0.89 1.61 -7.14
N GLY A 307 2.04 1.38 -6.53
CA GLY A 307 2.14 0.70 -5.26
C GLY A 307 1.85 -0.80 -5.34
N TYR A 308 1.92 -1.41 -6.52
CA TYR A 308 1.82 -2.85 -6.70
C TYR A 308 3.19 -3.50 -6.51
N LYS A 309 3.25 -4.66 -5.82
CA LYS A 309 4.50 -5.39 -5.57
C LYS A 309 4.88 -6.36 -6.71
N SER A 310 3.98 -6.60 -7.64
CA SER A 310 4.12 -7.50 -8.79
C SER A 310 3.15 -7.09 -9.89
N LEU A 311 3.43 -7.50 -11.14
CA LEU A 311 2.54 -7.30 -12.28
C LEU A 311 1.17 -7.93 -11.96
N PRO A 312 0.06 -7.15 -11.95
CA PRO A 312 -1.27 -7.69 -11.76
C PRO A 312 -1.57 -8.80 -12.78
N ALA A 313 -2.15 -9.93 -12.36
CA ALA A 313 -2.20 -11.12 -13.23
C ALA A 313 -3.08 -10.96 -14.49
N MET A 314 -3.96 -9.95 -14.52
CA MET A 314 -4.68 -9.53 -15.74
C MET A 314 -3.73 -9.08 -16.89
N LEU A 315 -2.47 -8.80 -16.57
CA LEU A 315 -1.43 -8.30 -17.47
C LEU A 315 -0.36 -9.36 -17.78
N LYS A 316 -0.48 -10.56 -17.21
CA LYS A 316 0.45 -11.69 -17.46
C LYS A 316 0.06 -12.53 -18.68
N LYS A 317 -1.02 -12.16 -19.40
CA LYS A 317 -1.64 -12.97 -20.46
C LYS A 317 -1.66 -12.33 -21.85
N ASN A 318 -1.01 -11.18 -22.03
CA ASN A 318 -0.75 -10.63 -23.36
C ASN A 318 0.70 -10.88 -23.71
#